data_AF-A0A839T7C6-F1
#
_entry.id   AF-A0A839T7C6-F1
#
_cell.length_a   1.000
_cell.length_b   1.000
_cell.length_c   1.000
_cell.angle_alpha   90.00
_cell.angle_beta   90.00
_cell.angle_gamma   90.00
#
_symmetry.space_group_name_H-M   'P 1'
#
loop_
_entity.id
_entity.type
_entity.pdbx_description
1 polymer ?
#
loop_
_entity_poly.entity_id
_entity_poly.type
_entity_poly.pdbx_seq_one_letter_code
_entity_poly.pdbx_strand_id
1 'polypeptide(L)'
;MRHTIDEAASLVGRTRRSLYRAMAEGRLSYGLQPDGRRYIDTAELLRVYGPFESPSHGVTLEMSHGVTVPGDLGDVIAKAVAEALEPLRKEIEQLREALLRIDHKPPPAKAVPAADRPAPQSFADLLEGLGD
;
A
#
# COMPACT_ATOMS: atom_id res chain seq x y z
N MET A 1 16.45 19.49 14.32
CA MET A 1 15.16 20.19 14.49
C MET A 1 14.57 19.74 15.83
N ARG A 2 13.84 20.63 16.52
CA ARG A 2 13.27 20.34 17.84
C ARG A 2 11.76 20.23 17.71
N HIS A 3 11.19 19.26 18.40
CA HIS A 3 9.76 18.98 18.36
C HIS A 3 9.18 19.07 19.77
N THR A 4 7.97 19.62 19.88
CA THR A 4 7.13 19.41 21.04
C THR A 4 6.75 17.93 21.16
N ILE A 5 6.24 17.51 22.32
CA ILE A 5 5.79 16.12 22.52
C ILE A 5 4.70 15.74 21.53
N ASP A 6 3.84 16.70 21.16
CA ASP A 6 2.71 16.50 20.26
C ASP A 6 3.17 16.33 18.82
N GLU A 7 4.07 17.19 18.37
CA GLU A 7 4.70 17.09 17.05
C GLU A 7 5.47 15.78 16.92
N ALA A 8 6.24 15.41 17.94
CA ALA A 8 6.99 14.16 17.95
C ALA A 8 6.06 12.94 17.87
N ALA A 9 4.98 12.93 18.65
CA ALA A 9 3.98 11.86 18.65
C ALA A 9 3.39 11.64 17.26
N SER A 10 2.96 12.73 16.62
CA SER A 10 2.43 12.71 15.25
C SER A 10 3.47 12.27 14.23
N LEU A 11 4.72 12.76 14.36
CA LEU A 11 5.81 12.46 13.42
C LEU A 11 6.21 10.99 13.45
N VAL A 12 6.28 10.37 14.63
CA VAL A 12 6.71 8.97 14.78
C VAL A 12 5.57 7.96 14.76
N GLY A 13 4.32 8.42 14.61
CA GLY A 13 3.13 7.56 14.67
C GLY A 13 2.93 6.87 16.02
N ARG A 14 3.24 7.55 17.14
CA ARG A 14 3.12 7.00 18.50
C ARG A 14 2.31 7.92 19.41
N THR A 15 1.74 7.36 20.48
CA THR A 15 1.04 8.17 21.48
C THR A 15 2.01 8.93 22.39
N ARG A 16 1.58 10.07 22.93
CA ARG A 16 2.33 10.83 23.95
C ARG A 16 2.75 9.96 25.14
N ARG A 17 1.87 9.06 25.60
CA ARG A 17 2.15 8.12 26.69
C ARG A 17 3.32 7.21 26.37
N SER A 18 3.42 6.72 25.14
CA SER A 18 4.55 5.90 24.70
C SER A 18 5.87 6.68 24.73
N LEU A 19 5.85 7.94 24.31
CA LEU A 19 7.02 8.82 24.40
C LEU A 19 7.43 9.06 25.86
N TYR A 20 6.50 9.40 26.74
CA TYR A 20 6.80 9.59 28.17
C TYR A 20 7.34 8.32 28.83
N ARG A 21 6.80 7.15 28.47
CA ARG A 21 7.32 5.87 28.95
C ARG A 21 8.76 5.65 28.49
N ALA A 22 9.06 5.88 27.20
CA ALA A 22 10.42 5.77 26.68
C ALA A 22 11.39 6.77 27.35
N MET A 23 10.93 7.95 27.74
CA MET A 23 11.72 8.90 28.54
C MET A 23 11.98 8.39 29.94
N ALA A 24 10.94 7.88 30.63
CA ALA A 24 11.07 7.32 31.97
C ALA A 24 11.99 6.10 32.02
N GLU A 25 11.98 5.28 30.96
CA GLU A 25 12.88 4.15 30.75
C GLU A 25 14.31 4.56 30.33
N GLY A 26 14.57 5.86 30.12
CA GLY A 26 15.88 6.36 29.68
C GLY A 26 16.23 6.06 28.22
N ARG A 27 15.28 5.53 27.43
CA ARG A 27 15.49 5.19 26.02
C ARG A 27 15.50 6.42 25.11
N LEU A 28 14.74 7.44 25.47
CA LEU A 28 14.56 8.67 24.71
C LEU A 28 15.00 9.88 25.54
N SER A 29 15.99 10.64 25.06
CA SER A 29 16.39 11.88 25.71
C SER A 29 15.49 13.04 25.29
N TYR A 30 15.33 14.01 26.20
CA TYR A 30 14.60 15.25 25.95
C TYR A 30 15.33 16.42 26.59
N GLY A 31 15.15 17.62 26.03
CA GLY A 31 15.61 18.87 26.63
C GLY A 31 14.44 19.67 27.22
N LEU A 32 14.77 20.71 28.00
CA LEU A 32 13.81 21.68 28.51
C LEU A 32 13.98 23.02 27.80
N GLN A 33 12.88 23.61 27.38
CA GLN A 33 12.81 24.99 26.91
C GLN A 33 12.90 25.96 28.10
N PRO A 34 13.15 27.26 27.85
CA PRO A 34 13.19 28.28 28.91
C PRO A 34 11.88 28.39 29.72
N ASP A 35 10.76 28.00 29.13
CA ASP A 35 9.43 27.96 29.77
C ASP A 35 9.15 26.65 30.54
N GLY A 36 10.14 25.75 30.60
CA GLY A 36 10.04 24.45 31.26
C GLY A 36 9.37 23.36 30.42
N ARG A 37 8.94 23.64 29.19
CA ARG A 37 8.34 22.60 28.31
C ARG A 37 9.42 21.66 27.78
N ARG A 38 9.06 20.38 27.64
CA ARG A 38 9.96 19.39 27.04
C ARG A 38 10.00 19.53 25.53
N TYR A 39 11.19 19.38 24.95
CA TYR A 39 11.37 19.17 23.51
C TYR A 39 12.22 17.94 23.25
N ILE A 40 12.04 17.35 22.06
CA ILE A 40 12.83 16.21 21.60
C ILE A 40 13.49 16.60 20.29
N ASP A 41 14.79 16.32 20.16
CA ASP A 41 15.51 16.54 18.90
C ASP A 41 15.16 15.45 17.88
N THR A 42 15.09 15.81 16.59
CA THR A 42 14.84 14.85 15.50
C THR A 42 15.86 13.72 15.47
N ALA A 43 17.12 13.98 15.84
CA ALA A 43 18.16 12.96 15.92
C ALA A 43 17.82 11.89 16.98
N GLU A 44 17.26 12.31 18.11
CA GLU A 44 16.79 11.39 19.16
C GLU A 44 15.60 10.56 18.69
N LEU A 45 14.65 11.19 17.98
CA LEU A 45 13.51 10.48 17.39
C LEU A 45 13.97 9.45 16.36
N LEU A 46 14.90 9.81 15.47
CA LEU A 46 15.46 8.90 14.46
C LEU A 46 16.26 7.76 15.09
N ARG A 47 17.02 8.04 16.16
CA ARG A 47 17.80 7.03 16.89
C ARG A 47 16.89 5.97 17.52
N VAL A 48 15.77 6.39 18.12
CA VAL A 48 14.89 5.49 18.87
C VAL A 48 13.86 4.79 17.99
N TYR A 49 13.33 5.48 16.98
CA TYR A 49 12.21 5.01 16.16
C TYR A 49 12.57 4.72 14.71
N GLY A 50 13.76 5.10 14.26
CA GLY A 50 14.17 4.99 12.86
C GLY A 50 13.59 6.09 11.96
N PRO A 51 13.78 5.97 10.64
CA PRO A 51 13.19 6.86 9.66
C PRO A 51 11.66 6.90 9.78
N PHE A 52 11.08 8.09 9.73
CA PHE A 52 9.62 8.26 9.80
C PHE A 52 9.01 8.00 8.43
N GLU A 53 7.97 7.18 8.36
CA GLU A 53 7.19 7.03 7.13
C GLU A 53 6.42 8.33 6.86
N SER A 54 6.31 8.70 5.57
CA SER A 54 5.45 9.81 5.17
C SER A 54 4.01 9.53 5.62
N PRO A 55 3.19 10.55 5.91
CA PRO A 55 1.82 10.37 6.37
C PRO A 55 0.88 9.90 5.24
N SER A 56 1.21 8.81 4.56
CA SER A 56 0.25 7.98 3.86
C SER A 56 -0.46 7.14 4.91
N HIS A 57 -1.55 7.69 5.47
CA HIS A 57 -2.63 7.01 6.20
C HIS A 57 -2.41 5.49 6.38
N GLY A 58 -1.67 5.11 7.42
CA GLY A 58 -1.29 3.72 7.67
C GLY A 58 -1.54 3.39 9.13
N VAL A 59 -2.78 3.01 9.42
CA VAL A 59 -3.26 2.36 10.65
C VAL A 59 -2.66 2.94 11.93
N THR A 60 -3.39 3.84 12.57
CA THR A 60 -3.31 3.97 14.02
C THR A 60 -3.49 2.54 14.56
N LEU A 61 -2.41 1.90 15.01
CA LEU A 61 -2.51 0.76 15.91
C LEU A 61 -3.18 1.34 17.15
N GLU A 62 -4.52 1.32 17.14
CA GLU A 62 -5.35 1.37 18.33
C GLU A 62 -4.60 0.53 19.35
N MET A 63 -4.06 1.20 20.36
CA MET A 63 -3.45 0.51 21.47
C MET A 63 -4.62 -0.21 22.11
N SER A 64 -4.83 -1.46 21.72
CA SER A 64 -5.68 -2.36 22.44
C SER A 64 -5.06 -2.43 23.82
N HIS A 65 -5.65 -1.68 24.75
CA HIS A 65 -5.81 -2.21 26.08
C HIS A 65 -6.25 -3.65 25.84
N GLY A 66 -5.43 -4.61 26.26
CA GLY A 66 -5.80 -6.01 26.23
C GLY A 66 -7.03 -6.16 27.12
N VAL A 67 -8.19 -5.85 26.58
CA VAL A 67 -9.47 -6.24 27.11
C VAL A 67 -9.40 -7.74 27.02
N THR A 68 -9.35 -8.41 28.17
CA THR A 68 -9.72 -9.82 28.24
C THR A 68 -11.18 -9.88 27.82
N VAL A 69 -11.38 -10.00 26.52
CA VAL A 69 -12.69 -10.28 25.93
C VAL A 69 -13.10 -11.63 26.53
N PRO A 70 -14.26 -11.75 27.19
CA PRO A 70 -14.79 -13.04 27.60
C PRO A 70 -14.73 -13.98 26.40
N GLY A 71 -14.23 -15.20 26.55
CA GLY A 71 -13.90 -16.09 25.41
C GLY A 71 -14.99 -16.17 24.34
N ASP A 72 -16.25 -16.18 24.78
CA ASP A 72 -17.45 -16.17 23.94
C ASP A 72 -17.52 -14.99 22.95
N LEU A 73 -17.18 -13.77 23.39
CA LEU A 73 -17.21 -12.60 22.50
C LEU A 73 -16.04 -12.59 21.50
N GLY A 74 -14.91 -13.21 21.84
CA GLY A 74 -13.80 -13.41 20.91
C GLY A 74 -14.18 -14.31 19.74
N ASP A 75 -14.88 -15.41 20.04
CA ASP A 75 -15.37 -16.36 19.04
C ASP A 75 -16.43 -15.74 18.13
N VAL A 76 -17.33 -14.93 18.69
CA VAL A 76 -18.34 -14.17 17.91
C VAL A 76 -17.66 -13.20 16.93
N ILE A 77 -16.65 -12.46 17.38
CA ILE A 77 -15.90 -11.52 16.52
C ILE A 77 -15.15 -12.29 15.43
N ALA A 78 -14.45 -13.37 15.77
CA ALA A 78 -13.72 -14.18 14.81
C ALA A 78 -14.64 -14.76 13.73
N LYS A 79 -15.83 -15.23 14.13
CA LYS A 79 -16.86 -15.72 13.21
C LYS A 79 -17.38 -14.62 12.29
N ALA A 80 -17.73 -13.46 12.83
CA ALA A 80 -18.23 -12.33 12.02
C ALA A 80 -17.18 -11.83 11.00
N VAL A 81 -15.91 -11.80 11.40
CA VAL A 81 -14.80 -11.44 10.50
C VAL A 81 -14.59 -12.48 9.41
N ALA A 82 -14.64 -13.78 9.75
CA ALA A 82 -14.54 -14.85 8.77
C ALA A 82 -15.69 -14.82 7.75
N GLU A 83 -16.94 -14.60 8.22
CA GLU A 83 -18.11 -14.46 7.36
C GLU A 83 -18.03 -13.28 6.39
N ALA A 84 -17.38 -12.18 6.79
CA ALA A 84 -17.19 -11.01 5.93
C ALA A 84 -15.99 -11.14 4.96
N LEU A 85 -14.92 -11.82 5.36
CA LEU A 85 -13.69 -11.91 4.56
C LEU A 85 -13.79 -12.91 3.40
N GLU A 86 -14.46 -14.04 3.60
CA GLU A 86 -14.63 -15.06 2.55
C GLU A 86 -15.34 -14.55 1.28
N PRO A 87 -16.49 -13.85 1.35
CA PRO A 87 -17.12 -13.30 0.15
C PRO A 87 -16.23 -12.25 -0.53
N LEU A 88 -15.54 -11.42 0.26
CA LEU A 88 -14.67 -10.37 -0.27
C LEU A 88 -13.44 -10.93 -0.99
N ARG A 89 -12.86 -12.03 -0.47
CA ARG A 89 -11.77 -12.75 -1.15
C ARG A 89 -12.24 -13.33 -2.49
N LYS A 90 -13.44 -13.89 -2.55
CA LYS A 90 -14.02 -14.41 -3.80
C LYS A 90 -14.25 -13.30 -4.82
N GLU A 91 -14.76 -12.15 -4.40
CA GLU A 91 -14.97 -11.01 -5.28
C GLU A 91 -13.65 -10.49 -5.87
N ILE A 92 -12.59 -10.39 -5.05
CA ILE A 92 -11.25 -10.03 -5.53
C ILE A 92 -10.73 -11.03 -6.56
N GLU A 93 -10.94 -12.33 -6.35
CA GLU A 93 -10.49 -13.36 -7.30
C GLU A 93 -11.25 -13.24 -8.63
N GLN A 94 -12.57 -13.06 -8.58
CA GLN A 94 -13.39 -12.85 -9.77
C GLN A 94 -12.97 -11.61 -10.56
N LEU A 95 -12.66 -10.51 -9.86
CA LEU A 95 -12.17 -9.28 -10.49
C LEU A 95 -10.80 -9.49 -11.15
N ARG A 96 -9.89 -10.24 -10.51
CA ARG A 96 -8.58 -10.59 -11.10
C ARG A 96 -8.72 -11.45 -12.34
N GLU A 97 -9.59 -12.46 -12.31
CA GLU A 97 -9.88 -13.28 -13.49
C GLU A 97 -10.50 -12.47 -14.64
N ALA A 98 -11.39 -11.53 -14.32
CA ALA A 98 -11.99 -10.64 -15.31
C ALA A 98 -10.94 -9.75 -15.99
N LEU A 99 -10.00 -9.19 -15.22
CA LEU A 99 -8.89 -8.41 -15.76
C LEU A 99 -7.96 -9.26 -16.64
N LEU A 100 -7.61 -10.47 -16.21
CA LEU A 100 -6.80 -11.40 -17.02
C LEU A 100 -7.45 -11.73 -18.38
N ARG A 101 -8.79 -11.84 -18.42
CA ARG A 101 -9.52 -12.08 -19.67
C ARG A 101 -9.51 -10.87 -20.59
N ILE A 102 -9.57 -9.66 -20.03
CA ILE A 102 -9.50 -8.40 -20.79
C ILE A 102 -8.09 -8.17 -21.36
N ASP A 103 -7.06 -8.49 -20.57
CA ASP A 103 -5.66 -8.30 -20.96
C ASP A 103 -5.16 -9.32 -22.01
N HIS A 104 -5.96 -10.34 -22.35
CA HIS A 104 -5.63 -11.31 -23.37
C HIS A 104 -5.64 -10.68 -24.78
N LYS A 105 -4.50 -10.11 -25.19
CA LYS A 105 -4.23 -9.72 -26.58
C LYS A 105 -3.97 -10.98 -27.41
N PRO A 106 -4.78 -11.32 -28.43
CA PRO A 106 -4.50 -12.48 -29.26
C PRO A 106 -3.12 -12.33 -29.89
N PRO A 107 -2.33 -13.41 -30.00
CA PRO A 107 -1.05 -13.35 -30.70
C PRO A 107 -1.30 -12.80 -32.11
N PRO A 108 -0.44 -11.91 -32.64
CA PRO A 108 -0.58 -11.46 -34.01
C PRO A 108 -0.66 -12.71 -34.87
N ALA A 109 -1.76 -12.87 -35.62
CA ALA A 109 -1.93 -13.99 -36.53
C ALA A 109 -0.65 -14.12 -37.34
N LYS A 110 -0.03 -15.31 -37.31
CA LYS A 110 1.18 -15.63 -38.09
C LYS A 110 0.99 -15.01 -39.47
N ALA A 111 1.85 -14.03 -39.80
CA ALA A 111 1.90 -13.49 -41.14
C ALA A 111 2.07 -14.67 -42.09
N VAL A 112 1.03 -14.91 -42.90
CA VAL A 112 1.10 -15.85 -44.01
C VAL A 112 2.33 -15.44 -44.81
N PRO A 113 3.29 -16.34 -45.11
CA PRO A 113 4.47 -15.96 -45.85
C PRO A 113 4.00 -15.35 -47.17
N ALA A 114 4.34 -14.08 -47.38
CA ALA A 114 4.06 -13.38 -48.62
C ALA A 114 4.67 -14.23 -49.74
N ALA A 115 3.81 -14.84 -50.55
CA ALA A 115 4.23 -15.45 -51.78
C ALA A 115 4.98 -14.38 -52.59
N ASP A 116 6.12 -14.79 -53.15
CA ASP A 116 7.14 -14.03 -53.85
C ASP A 116 6.59 -13.36 -55.13
N ARG A 117 5.59 -12.49 -54.99
CA ARG A 117 5.06 -11.68 -56.08
C ARG A 117 5.81 -10.35 -56.10
N PRO A 118 6.46 -10.01 -57.22
CA PRO A 118 7.10 -8.71 -57.36
C PRO A 118 6.07 -7.61 -57.14
N ALA A 119 6.45 -6.56 -56.42
CA ALA A 119 5.57 -5.44 -56.13
C ALA A 119 5.10 -4.80 -57.46
N PRO A 120 3.79 -4.50 -57.60
CA PRO A 120 3.27 -3.86 -58.80
C PRO A 120 3.96 -2.51 -58.98
N GLN A 121 4.54 -2.29 -60.16
CA GLN A 121 5.28 -1.06 -60.46
C GLN A 121 4.37 0.02 -61.04
N SER A 122 3.16 -0.37 -61.46
CA SER A 122 2.16 0.54 -61.97
C SER A 122 0.76 0.23 -61.43
N PHE A 123 -0.11 1.24 -61.47
CA PHE A 123 -1.52 1.09 -61.13
C PHE A 123 -2.26 0.16 -62.12
N ALA A 124 -1.76 0.04 -63.36
CA ALA A 124 -2.33 -0.89 -64.34
C ALA A 124 -2.11 -2.35 -63.92
N ASP A 125 -0.93 -2.67 -63.36
CA ASP A 125 -0.58 -4.01 -62.86
C ASP A 125 -1.54 -4.50 -61.75
N LEU A 126 -2.14 -3.56 -61.01
CA LEU A 126 -3.13 -3.85 -59.97
C LEU A 126 -4.51 -4.19 -60.55
N LEU A 127 -4.86 -3.62 -61.71
CA LEU A 127 -6.17 -3.79 -62.33
C LEU A 127 -6.28 -5.09 -63.13
N GLU A 128 -5.17 -5.63 -63.63
CA GLU A 128 -5.16 -6.91 -64.34
C GLU A 128 -5.62 -8.11 -63.47
N GLY A 129 -5.47 -8.02 -62.15
CA GLY A 129 -5.90 -9.08 -61.22
C GLY A 129 -7.37 -9.05 -60.82
N LEU A 130 -8.17 -8.10 -61.34
CA LEU A 130 -9.58 -7.90 -60.96
C LEU A 130 -10.57 -8.31 -62.07
N GLY A 131 -10.08 -8.84 -63.19
CA GLY A 131 -10.88 -9.27 -64.32
C GLY A 131 -10.88 -10.79 -64.51
N ASP A 132 -11.63 -11.50 -63.65
CA ASP A 132 -12.34 -12.76 -63.93
C ASP A 132 -13.39 -13.01 -62.83
#